data_AF-A0A3M1D2I3-F1
#
_entry.id   AF-A0A3M1D2I3-F1
#
_cell.length_a   1.000
_cell.length_b   1.000
_cell.length_c   1.000
_cell.angle_alpha   90.00
_cell.angle_beta   90.00
_cell.angle_gamma   90.00
#
_symmetry.space_group_name_H-M   'P 1'
#
loop_
_entity.id
_entity.type
_entity.pdbx_description
1 polymer ?
#
loop_
_entity_poly.entity_id
_entity_poly.type
_entity_poly.pdbx_seq_one_letter_code
_entity_poly.pdbx_strand_id
1 'polypeptide(L)'
;VLGAAEWLQVLEALAGIAGGCVQADDLIGLHAFWISMDGDELELRAAECNLGASSMALMPDGSVQPCRRLPVVVGNLANEPLGQIRRRLERFSPSRVKKDLYGPVCSACPLEYCSGCRAMARAVIGNWLDDDPCCPLGSLTD
;
A
#
# COMPACT_ATOMS: atom_id res chain seq x y z
N VAL A 1 -3.29 -8.73 -12.53
CA VAL A 1 -3.75 -7.69 -11.58
C VAL A 1 -4.42 -6.59 -12.37
N LEU A 2 -5.34 -5.82 -11.78
CA LEU A 2 -5.87 -4.62 -12.43
C LEU A 2 -4.72 -3.65 -12.74
N GLY A 3 -4.75 -3.01 -13.91
CA GLY A 3 -3.90 -1.86 -14.21
C GLY A 3 -4.48 -0.57 -13.63
N ALA A 4 -3.80 0.54 -13.91
CA ALA A 4 -4.14 1.87 -13.41
C ALA A 4 -5.57 2.32 -13.74
N ALA A 5 -6.00 2.15 -15.00
CA ALA A 5 -7.34 2.55 -15.45
C ALA A 5 -8.45 1.69 -14.80
N GLU A 6 -8.23 0.38 -14.67
CA GLU A 6 -9.20 -0.50 -14.03
C GLU A 6 -9.27 -0.24 -12.52
N TRP A 7 -8.15 0.12 -11.87
CA TRP A 7 -8.18 0.53 -10.46
C TRP A 7 -8.93 1.85 -10.27
N LEU A 8 -8.77 2.82 -11.17
CA LEU A 8 -9.52 4.07 -11.13
C LEU A 8 -11.04 3.83 -11.19
N GLN A 9 -11.50 2.93 -12.06
CA GLN A 9 -12.92 2.55 -12.13
C GLN A 9 -13.43 1.95 -10.82
N VAL A 10 -12.58 1.21 -10.09
CA VAL A 10 -12.93 0.70 -8.76
C VAL A 10 -13.05 1.85 -7.75
N LEU A 11 -12.15 2.84 -7.79
CA LEU A 11 -12.22 4.02 -6.92
C LEU A 11 -13.48 4.86 -7.21
N GLU A 12 -13.86 5.02 -8.46
CA GLU A 12 -15.11 5.69 -8.87
C GLU A 12 -16.35 4.95 -8.33
N ALA A 13 -16.37 3.61 -8.43
CA ALA A 13 -17.44 2.81 -7.86
C ALA A 13 -17.53 2.96 -6.33
N LEU A 14 -16.39 3.00 -5.64
CA LEU A 14 -16.32 3.21 -4.19
C LEU A 14 -16.79 4.61 -3.78
N ALA A 15 -16.44 5.65 -4.55
CA ALA A 15 -16.95 7.00 -4.36
C ALA A 15 -18.48 7.06 -4.50
N GLY A 16 -19.03 6.34 -5.48
CA GLY A 16 -20.48 6.16 -5.64
C GLY A 16 -21.14 5.48 -4.45
N ILE A 17 -20.52 4.41 -3.92
CA ILE A 17 -20.96 3.70 -2.71
C ILE A 17 -20.96 4.63 -1.48
N ALA A 18 -19.94 5.47 -1.36
CA ALA A 18 -19.84 6.48 -0.29
C ALA A 18 -20.86 7.63 -0.44
N GLY A 19 -21.85 7.53 -1.35
CA GLY A 19 -22.84 8.57 -1.57
C GLY A 19 -22.26 9.84 -2.20
N GLY A 20 -21.10 9.75 -2.85
CA GLY A 20 -20.42 10.88 -3.47
C GLY A 20 -19.77 11.86 -2.48
N CYS A 21 -19.67 11.53 -1.20
CA CYS A 21 -19.02 12.40 -0.20
C CYS A 21 -17.50 12.51 -0.38
N VAL A 22 -16.91 11.62 -1.17
CA VAL A 22 -15.50 11.59 -1.57
C VAL A 22 -15.42 11.42 -3.08
N GLN A 23 -14.39 11.95 -3.71
CA GLN A 23 -14.10 11.73 -5.13
C GLN A 23 -13.04 10.64 -5.30
N ALA A 24 -12.94 10.04 -6.49
CA ALA A 24 -11.94 9.02 -6.78
C ALA A 24 -10.49 9.54 -6.52
N ASP A 25 -10.25 10.82 -6.81
CA ASP A 25 -8.97 11.49 -6.58
C ASP A 25 -8.55 11.49 -5.11
N ASP A 26 -9.50 11.63 -4.19
CA ASP A 26 -9.26 11.56 -2.74
C ASP A 26 -8.83 10.15 -2.29
N LEU A 27 -9.10 9.13 -3.11
CA LEU A 27 -8.89 7.73 -2.80
C LEU A 27 -7.65 7.13 -3.50
N ILE A 28 -6.96 7.89 -4.38
CA ILE A 28 -5.83 7.41 -5.19
C ILE A 28 -4.71 6.79 -4.35
N GLY A 29 -4.46 7.31 -3.15
CA GLY A 29 -3.43 6.80 -2.23
C GLY A 29 -3.79 5.49 -1.54
N LEU A 30 -5.02 5.00 -1.70
CA LEU A 30 -5.54 3.81 -1.04
C LEU A 30 -5.54 2.62 -2.00
N HIS A 31 -5.20 1.45 -1.46
CA HIS A 31 -5.16 0.18 -2.21
C HIS A 31 -5.99 -0.93 -1.55
N ALA A 32 -6.70 -0.58 -0.47
CA ALA A 32 -7.58 -1.47 0.24
C ALA A 32 -8.62 -0.65 1.00
N PHE A 33 -9.76 -1.27 1.24
CA PHE A 33 -10.88 -0.70 1.95
C PHE A 33 -11.51 -1.77 2.84
N TRP A 34 -12.00 -1.36 3.99
CA TRP A 34 -12.86 -2.18 4.83
C TRP A 34 -14.31 -1.87 4.48
N ILE A 35 -15.08 -2.91 4.17
CA ILE A 35 -16.50 -2.81 3.88
C ILE A 35 -17.22 -3.63 4.96
N SER A 36 -18.03 -2.95 5.78
CA SER A 36 -18.90 -3.58 6.77
C SER A 36 -20.34 -3.55 6.28
N MET A 37 -21.08 -4.63 6.49
CA MET A 37 -22.48 -4.79 6.10
C MET A 37 -23.28 -5.21 7.33
N ASP A 38 -24.29 -4.43 7.70
CA ASP A 38 -25.24 -4.75 8.78
C ASP A 38 -26.68 -4.49 8.30
N GLY A 39 -27.40 -5.55 7.97
CA GLY A 39 -28.69 -5.45 7.28
C GLY A 39 -28.55 -4.73 5.93
N ASP A 40 -29.27 -3.62 5.77
CA ASP A 40 -29.21 -2.75 4.59
C ASP A 40 -28.18 -1.62 4.74
N GLU A 41 -27.51 -1.51 5.90
CA GLU A 41 -26.48 -0.51 6.14
C GLU A 41 -25.11 -0.99 5.62
N LEU A 42 -24.43 -0.10 4.91
CA LEU A 42 -23.11 -0.32 4.34
C LEU A 42 -22.15 0.77 4.83
N GLU A 43 -21.06 0.37 5.47
CA GLU A 43 -20.00 1.27 5.91
C GLU A 43 -18.70 0.99 5.17
N LEU A 44 -18.15 2.04 4.56
CA LEU A 44 -16.84 2.01 3.91
C LEU A 44 -15.80 2.75 4.77
N ARG A 45 -14.67 2.10 5.05
CA ARG A 45 -13.52 2.72 5.72
C ARG A 45 -12.25 2.53 4.91
N ALA A 46 -11.43 3.58 4.85
CA ALA A 46 -10.09 3.49 4.25
C ALA A 46 -9.23 2.46 5.00
N ALA A 47 -8.50 1.63 4.27
CA ALA A 47 -7.49 0.73 4.83
C ALA A 47 -6.09 1.18 4.39
N GLU A 48 -5.56 2.18 5.10
CA GLU A 48 -4.25 2.75 4.80
C GLU A 48 -3.13 1.71 4.88
N CYS A 49 -2.08 1.95 4.09
CA CYS A 49 -0.86 1.16 4.15
C CYS A 49 -0.20 1.33 5.54
N ASN A 50 -0.09 0.24 6.28
CA ASN A 50 0.49 0.22 7.62
C ASN A 50 1.93 -0.31 7.65
N LEU A 51 2.64 -0.30 6.51
CA LEU A 51 4.07 -0.63 6.48
C LEU A 51 4.82 0.24 7.50
N GLY A 52 5.83 -0.33 8.15
CA GLY A 52 6.62 0.37 9.15
C GLY A 52 6.68 -0.38 10.48
N ALA A 53 6.81 0.36 11.57
CA ALA A 53 6.93 -0.21 12.91
C ALA A 53 5.60 -0.59 13.58
N SER A 54 4.47 -0.17 13.02
CA SER A 54 3.13 -0.39 13.58
C SER A 54 2.51 -1.72 13.16
N SER A 55 3.02 -2.36 12.11
CA SER A 55 2.51 -3.64 11.60
C SER A 55 3.62 -4.43 10.92
N MET A 56 3.51 -5.76 10.97
CA MET A 56 4.44 -6.69 10.31
C MET A 56 3.73 -8.00 9.99
N ALA A 57 4.28 -8.77 9.06
CA ALA A 57 3.88 -10.14 8.81
C ALA A 57 4.88 -11.11 9.44
N LEU A 58 4.43 -11.83 10.47
CA LEU A 58 5.15 -12.96 11.04
C LEU A 58 4.76 -14.23 10.29
N MET A 59 5.77 -14.95 9.81
CA MET A 59 5.61 -16.22 9.10
C MET A 59 5.81 -17.41 10.07
N PRO A 60 5.26 -18.61 9.75
CA PRO A 60 5.34 -19.77 10.64
C PRO A 60 6.77 -20.24 10.99
N ASP A 61 7.76 -19.92 10.15
CA ASP A 61 9.19 -20.19 10.37
C ASP A 61 9.88 -19.13 11.27
N GLY A 62 9.12 -18.18 11.81
CA GLY A 62 9.62 -17.07 12.60
C GLY A 62 10.10 -15.87 11.79
N SER A 63 10.15 -15.95 10.46
CA SER A 63 10.59 -14.85 9.60
C SER A 63 9.60 -13.68 9.68
N VAL A 64 10.12 -12.46 9.79
CA VAL A 64 9.34 -11.23 9.81
C VAL A 64 9.52 -10.48 8.51
N GLN A 65 8.41 -10.12 7.89
CA GLN A 65 8.34 -9.31 6.67
C GLN A 65 7.55 -8.02 6.95
N PRO A 66 7.79 -6.92 6.20
CA PRO A 66 7.10 -5.66 6.43
C PRO A 66 5.62 -5.74 5.99
N CYS A 67 5.30 -6.59 5.01
CA CYS A 67 3.96 -6.94 4.60
C CYS A 67 3.95 -8.38 4.11
N ARG A 68 2.87 -9.12 4.38
CA ARG A 68 2.73 -10.54 3.96
C ARG A 68 2.83 -10.73 2.44
N ARG A 69 2.55 -9.67 1.68
CA ARG A 69 2.62 -9.66 0.20
C ARG A 69 3.95 -9.13 -0.33
N LEU A 70 4.82 -8.59 0.53
CA LEU A 70 6.16 -8.13 0.18
C LEU A 70 7.20 -9.04 0.87
N PRO A 71 7.68 -10.11 0.19
CA PRO A 71 8.51 -11.14 0.80
C PRO A 71 9.97 -10.70 0.99
N VAL A 72 10.17 -9.63 1.74
CA VAL A 72 11.48 -9.11 2.17
C VAL A 72 11.65 -9.46 3.64
N VAL A 73 12.59 -10.36 3.95
CA VAL A 73 12.87 -10.76 5.32
C VAL A 73 13.64 -9.64 6.03
N VAL A 74 13.11 -9.17 7.16
CA VAL A 74 13.67 -8.08 7.98
C VAL A 74 14.35 -8.60 9.25
N GLY A 75 13.99 -9.82 9.66
CA GLY A 75 14.59 -10.55 10.76
C GLY A 75 13.83 -11.83 11.05
N ASN A 76 14.24 -12.57 12.09
CA ASN A 76 13.55 -13.78 12.53
C ASN A 76 13.33 -13.78 14.06
N LEU A 77 12.07 -13.90 14.51
CA LEU A 77 11.71 -13.85 15.94
C LEU A 77 12.20 -15.05 16.76
N ALA A 78 12.56 -16.17 16.13
CA ALA A 78 13.16 -17.28 16.85
C ALA A 78 14.58 -16.95 17.35
N ASN A 79 15.26 -16.00 16.69
CA ASN A 79 16.70 -15.76 16.89
C ASN A 79 17.03 -14.31 17.27
N GLU A 80 16.10 -13.36 17.10
CA GLU A 80 16.35 -11.93 17.27
C GLU A 80 15.30 -11.24 18.16
N PRO A 81 15.69 -10.28 19.03
CA PRO A 81 14.73 -9.51 19.80
C PRO A 81 13.83 -8.65 18.91
N LEU A 82 12.52 -8.67 19.18
CA LEU A 82 11.51 -7.89 18.44
C LEU A 82 11.87 -6.40 18.31
N GLY A 83 12.47 -5.79 19.35
CA GLY A 83 12.87 -4.39 19.31
C GLY A 83 13.90 -4.07 18.22
N GLN A 84 14.79 -5.01 17.88
CA GLN A 84 15.75 -4.82 16.78
C GLN A 84 15.05 -4.92 15.42
N ILE A 85 14.18 -5.92 15.26
CA ILE A 85 13.38 -6.13 14.03
C ILE A 85 12.49 -4.90 13.78
N ARG A 86 11.80 -4.40 14.82
CA ARG A 86 10.95 -3.20 14.76
C ARG A 86 11.70 -1.97 14.25
N ARG A 87 12.94 -1.73 14.72
CA ARG A 87 13.75 -0.60 14.22
C ARG A 87 14.08 -0.73 12.74
N ARG A 88 14.33 -1.95 12.24
CA ARG A 88 14.56 -2.17 10.81
C ARG A 88 13.28 -1.99 10.01
N LEU A 89 12.14 -2.42 10.56
CA LEU A 89 10.81 -2.24 9.97
C LEU A 89 10.46 -0.77 9.77
N GLU A 90 10.94 0.16 10.62
CA GLU A 90 10.71 1.60 10.45
C GLU A 90 11.08 2.11 9.07
N ARG A 91 12.12 1.56 8.42
CA ARG A 91 12.52 1.94 7.04
C ARG A 91 11.38 1.76 6.04
N PHE A 92 10.46 0.83 6.29
CA PHE A 92 9.34 0.53 5.40
C PHE A 92 8.15 1.46 5.57
N SER A 93 8.17 2.43 6.50
CA SER A 93 7.06 3.39 6.63
C SER A 93 6.87 4.16 5.32
N PRO A 94 5.62 4.48 4.91
CA PRO A 94 5.35 5.12 3.63
C PRO A 94 6.22 6.35 3.36
N SER A 95 6.33 7.25 4.33
CA SER A 95 7.13 8.48 4.25
C SER A 95 8.65 8.25 4.11
N ARG A 96 9.18 7.10 4.58
CA ARG A 96 10.58 6.75 4.40
C ARG A 96 10.81 6.08 3.06
N VAL A 97 9.97 5.11 2.71
CA VAL A 97 10.02 4.41 1.43
C VAL A 97 9.87 5.39 0.28
N LYS A 98 8.99 6.39 0.40
CA LYS A 98 8.77 7.44 -0.60
C LYS A 98 10.07 8.11 -1.08
N LYS A 99 11.05 8.29 -0.19
CA LYS A 99 12.35 8.92 -0.51
C LYS A 99 13.26 8.04 -1.37
N ASP A 100 13.02 6.73 -1.36
CA ASP A 100 13.80 5.74 -2.09
C ASP A 100 13.13 5.36 -3.43
N LEU A 101 11.96 5.91 -3.76
CA LEU A 101 11.23 5.60 -5.00
C LEU A 101 11.78 6.40 -6.19
N TYR A 102 11.97 5.72 -7.31
CA TYR A 102 12.55 6.31 -8.52
C TYR A 102 11.75 6.03 -9.80
N GLY A 103 10.58 5.39 -9.68
CA GLY A 103 9.67 5.28 -10.82
C GLY A 103 9.25 6.68 -11.33
N PRO A 104 9.00 6.85 -12.64
CA PRO A 104 8.68 8.14 -13.25
C PRO A 104 7.49 8.84 -12.59
N VAL A 105 6.49 8.09 -12.11
CA VAL A 105 5.31 8.64 -11.45
C VAL A 105 5.61 8.99 -10.00
N CYS A 106 6.13 8.04 -9.23
CA CYS A 106 6.33 8.20 -7.80
C CYS A 106 7.41 9.22 -7.45
N SER A 107 8.42 9.41 -8.31
CA SER A 107 9.51 10.36 -8.10
C SER A 107 9.07 11.82 -8.20
N ALA A 108 8.05 12.12 -9.00
CA ALA A 108 7.46 13.46 -9.13
C ALA A 108 6.15 13.63 -8.34
N CYS A 109 5.62 12.56 -7.75
CA CYS A 109 4.31 12.57 -7.11
C CYS A 109 4.29 13.40 -5.80
N PRO A 110 3.31 14.30 -5.61
CA PRO A 110 3.24 15.22 -4.47
C PRO A 110 2.77 14.59 -3.15
N LEU A 111 2.28 13.34 -3.16
CA LEU A 111 1.76 12.68 -1.97
C LEU A 111 2.91 12.20 -1.05
N GLU A 112 3.13 12.93 0.05
CA GLU A 112 4.23 12.65 1.01
C GLU A 112 4.04 11.36 1.83
N TYR A 113 2.78 11.02 2.13
CA TYR A 113 2.41 9.87 2.96
C TYR A 113 1.91 8.68 2.13
N CYS A 114 2.30 8.62 0.86
CA CYS A 114 2.01 7.51 -0.04
C CYS A 114 3.29 6.79 -0.44
N SER A 115 3.25 5.47 -0.43
CA SER A 115 4.29 4.62 -0.98
C SER A 115 3.68 3.53 -1.86
N GLY A 116 2.56 3.80 -2.54
CA GLY A 116 1.80 2.82 -3.31
C GLY A 116 1.70 1.43 -2.65
N CYS A 117 1.58 0.39 -3.47
CA CYS A 117 1.72 -1.00 -3.06
C CYS A 117 3.08 -1.57 -3.51
N ARG A 118 4.03 -1.60 -2.58
CA ARG A 118 5.38 -2.18 -2.81
C ARG A 118 5.35 -3.66 -3.12
N ALA A 119 4.36 -4.38 -2.61
CA ALA A 119 4.11 -5.77 -2.98
C ALA A 119 3.75 -5.91 -4.47
N MET A 120 2.93 -5.00 -5.01
CA MET A 120 2.54 -5.01 -6.43
C MET A 120 3.72 -4.65 -7.33
N ALA A 121 4.46 -3.59 -7.02
CA ALA A 121 5.68 -3.22 -7.74
C ALA A 121 6.67 -4.40 -7.79
N ARG A 122 6.90 -5.10 -6.67
CA ARG A 122 7.74 -6.30 -6.65
C ARG A 122 7.20 -7.43 -7.51
N ALA A 123 5.91 -7.73 -7.41
CA ALA A 123 5.31 -8.89 -8.05
C ALA A 123 5.21 -8.74 -9.58
N VAL A 124 4.95 -7.53 -10.08
CA VAL A 124 4.71 -7.27 -11.51
C VAL A 124 5.98 -6.81 -12.21
N ILE A 125 6.72 -5.88 -11.61
CA ILE A 125 7.90 -5.24 -12.23
C ILE A 125 9.20 -5.96 -11.81
N GLY A 126 9.14 -6.75 -10.73
CA GLY A 126 10.32 -7.38 -10.15
C GLY A 126 11.08 -6.45 -9.20
N ASN A 127 10.59 -5.24 -8.96
CA ASN A 127 11.32 -4.22 -8.22
C ASN A 127 10.38 -3.42 -7.31
N TRP A 128 10.58 -3.54 -6.00
CA TRP A 128 9.65 -2.99 -5.02
C TRP A 128 9.80 -1.47 -4.80
N LEU A 129 10.88 -0.86 -5.32
CA LEU A 129 11.11 0.59 -5.29
C LEU A 129 10.64 1.31 -6.57
N ASP A 130 10.10 0.56 -7.52
CA ASP A 130 9.51 1.09 -8.74
C ASP A 130 8.10 1.64 -8.50
N ASP A 131 7.49 2.19 -9.54
CA ASP A 131 6.10 2.63 -9.52
C ASP A 131 5.15 1.49 -9.17
N ASP A 132 4.04 1.84 -8.51
CA ASP A 132 2.93 0.89 -8.37
C ASP A 132 2.20 0.79 -9.72
N PRO A 133 2.17 -0.39 -10.38
CA PRO A 133 1.49 -0.57 -11.66
C PRO A 133 -0.03 -0.33 -11.60
N CYS A 134 -0.62 -0.31 -10.40
CA CYS A 134 -2.03 -0.02 -10.19
C CYS A 134 -2.31 1.47 -9.92
N CYS A 135 -1.27 2.33 -9.81
CA CYS A 135 -1.44 3.74 -9.48
C CYS A 135 -2.11 4.52 -10.63
N PRO A 136 -3.28 5.16 -10.43
CA PRO A 136 -3.96 5.93 -11.46
C PRO A 136 -3.21 7.18 -11.92
N LEU A 137 -2.36 7.77 -11.06
CA LEU A 137 -1.63 9.00 -11.40
C LEU A 137 -0.73 8.85 -12.63
N GLY A 138 -0.18 7.65 -12.87
CA GLY A 138 0.65 7.41 -14.05
C GLY A 138 -0.12 7.43 -15.37
N SER A 139 -1.43 7.20 -15.34
CA SER A 139 -2.33 7.27 -16.50
C SER A 139 -3.05 8.61 -16.64
N LEU A 140 -2.92 9.51 -15.66
CA LEU A 140 -3.57 10.83 -15.65
C LEU A 140 -2.66 11.96 -16.16
N THR A 141 -1.40 11.64 -16.52
CA THR A 141 -0.39 12.60 -16.99
C THR A 141 -0.16 12.61 -18.50
N ASP A 142 -1.03 11.95 -19.27
CA ASP A 142 -1.04 11.99 -20.74
C ASP A 142 -2.02 13.03 -21.29
#